data_AF-A0A9I9DDN4-F1
#
_entry.id   AF-A0A9I9DDN4-F1
#
_cell.length_a   1.000
_cell.length_b   1.000
_cell.length_c   1.000
_cell.angle_alpha   90.00
_cell.angle_beta   90.00
_cell.angle_gamma   90.00
#
_symmetry.space_group_name_H-M   'P 1'
#
loop_
_entity.id
_entity.type
_entity.pdbx_description
1 polymer ?
#
loop_
_entity_poly.entity_id
_entity_poly.type
_entity_poly.pdbx_seq_one_letter_code
_entity_poly.pdbx_strand_id
1 'polypeptide(L)' 'MDIFSDLTELGKTPVAIISAGVQSILDISRTLEYLETQGVCVAAYRMTNEFSAFFMETSGCK' A
#
# COMPACT_ATOMS: atom_id res chain seq x y z
N MET A 1 9.58 -1.51 15.87
CA MET A 1 9.12 -1.22 14.50
C MET A 1 7.79 -1.95 14.39
N ASP A 2 6.68 -1.22 14.51
CA ASP A 2 5.34 -1.80 14.41
C ASP A 2 4.97 -1.92 12.93
N ILE A 3 5.15 -3.13 12.39
CA ILE A 3 4.85 -3.46 11.00
C ILE A 3 3.72 -4.50 11.05
N PHE A 4 2.68 -4.29 10.25
CA PHE A 4 1.65 -5.30 10.09
C PHE A 4 2.26 -6.57 9.49
N SER A 5 2.01 -7.72 10.12
CA SER A 5 2.37 -9.05 9.61
C SER A 5 1.87 -9.29 8.19
N ASP A 6 0.76 -8.64 7.84
CA ASP A 6 0.06 -8.78 6.57
C ASP A 6 0.93 -8.31 5.38
N LEU A 7 1.81 -7.34 5.59
CA LEU A 7 2.71 -6.83 4.53
C LEU A 7 3.79 -7.84 4.16
N THR A 8 4.25 -8.66 5.12
CA THR A 8 5.21 -9.73 4.84
C THR A 8 4.55 -10.90 4.11
N GLU A 9 3.29 -11.20 4.41
CA GLU A 9 2.55 -12.28 3.74
C GLU A 9 2.21 -11.94 2.28
N LEU A 10 2.02 -10.65 1.96
CA LEU A 10 1.89 -10.17 0.59
C LEU A 10 3.12 -10.46 -0.30
N GLY A 11 4.33 -10.48 0.28
CA GLY A 11 5.55 -10.83 -0.47
C GLY A 11 5.75 -12.33 -0.67
N LYS A 12 5.12 -13.18 0.16
CA LYS A 12 5.31 -14.64 0.13
C LYS A 12 4.22 -15.37 -0.64
N THR A 13 3.00 -14.85 -0.60
CA THR A 13 1.83 -15.52 -1.17
C THR A 13 1.41 -14.82 -2.46
N PRO A 14 1.25 -15.54 -3.59
CA PRO A 14 0.82 -14.95 -4.85
C PRO A 14 -0.69 -14.64 -4.81
N VAL A 15 -1.05 -13.54 -4.17
CA VAL A 15 -2.43 -13.03 -4.07
C VAL A 15 -2.50 -11.59 -4.59
N ALA A 16 -3.63 -11.23 -5.18
CA ALA A 16 -3.95 -9.85 -5.53
C ALA A 16 -4.96 -9.30 -4.53
N ILE A 17 -4.67 -8.17 -3.91
CA ILE A 17 -5.57 -7.47 -2.99
C ILE A 17 -6.07 -6.19 -3.66
N ILE A 18 -7.38 -5.98 -3.64
CA ILE A 18 -8.01 -4.73 -4.08
C ILE A 18 -8.48 -4.01 -2.81
N SER A 19 -7.88 -2.85 -2.53
CA SER A 19 -8.17 -2.02 -1.36
C SER A 19 -8.24 -0.54 -1.75
N ALA A 20 -8.90 0.27 -0.93
CA ALA A 20 -8.87 1.75 -1.02
C ALA A 20 -7.55 2.35 -0.46
N GLY A 21 -6.45 1.59 -0.52
CA GLY A 21 -5.15 1.97 0.03
C GLY A 21 -4.85 1.41 1.41
N VAL A 22 -3.98 2.09 2.15
CA VAL A 22 -3.56 1.74 3.52
C VAL A 22 -4.36 2.60 4.52
N GLN A 23 -4.68 2.02 5.68
CA GLN A 23 -5.43 2.72 6.73
C GLN A 23 -4.75 4.04 7.12
N SER A 24 -5.53 5.13 7.17
CA SER A 24 -5.02 6.51 7.26
C SER A 24 -4.22 6.85 8.52
N ILE A 25 -4.22 5.99 9.54
CA ILE A 25 -3.40 6.14 10.75
C ILE A 25 -1.93 5.73 10.53
N LEU A 26 -1.64 5.02 9.44
CA LEU A 26 -0.30 4.58 9.09
C LEU A 26 0.45 5.61 8.24
N ASP A 27 1.78 5.51 8.32
CA ASP A 27 2.68 6.20 7.41
C ASP A 27 2.64 5.51 6.03
N ILE A 28 1.98 6.16 5.08
CA ILE A 28 1.75 5.63 3.72
C ILE A 28 3.07 5.51 2.96
N SER A 29 3.96 6.51 3.04
CA SER A 29 5.25 6.49 2.34
C SER A 29 6.11 5.32 2.83
N ARG A 30 6.22 5.11 4.15
CA ARG A 30 6.95 3.97 4.70
C ARG A 30 6.33 2.62 4.34
N THR A 31 5.00 2.57 4.24
CA THR A 31 4.31 1.33 3.84
C THR A 31 4.61 0.97 2.38
N LEU A 32 4.64 1.96 1.48
CA LEU A 32 5.02 1.76 0.08
C LEU A 32 6.48 1.33 -0.05
N GLU A 33 7.42 1.96 0.66
CA GLU A 33 8.84 1.54 0.67
C GLU A 33 9.01 0.10 1.18
N TYR A 34 8.22 -0.29 2.19
CA TYR A 34 8.26 -1.65 2.71
C TYR A 34 7.72 -2.67 1.69
N LEU A 35 6.60 -2.35 1.02
CA LEU A 35 6.04 -3.19 -0.03
C LEU A 35 7.01 -3.34 -1.22
N GLU A 36 7.69 -2.27 -1.61
CA GLU A 36 8.75 -2.30 -2.62
C GLU A 36 9.90 -3.23 -2.21
N THR A 37 10.34 -3.13 -0.95
CA THR A 37 11.38 -4.01 -0.38
C THR A 37 10.97 -5.48 -0.39
N GLN A 38 9.68 -5.78 -0.22
CA GLN A 38 9.13 -7.14 -0.29
C GLN A 38 8.85 -7.61 -1.73
N GLY A 39 9.10 -6.77 -2.75
CA GLY A 39 8.83 -7.11 -4.15
C GLY A 39 7.34 -7.13 -4.51
N VAL A 40 6.49 -6.48 -3.71
CA VAL A 40 5.05 -6.43 -3.92
C VAL A 40 4.73 -5.31 -4.92
N CYS A 41 4.07 -5.65 -6.02
CA CYS A 41 3.60 -4.68 -6.99
C CYS A 41 2.38 -3.93 -6.45
N VAL A 42 2.45 -2.60 -6.41
CA VAL A 42 1.36 -1.71 -6.02
C VAL A 42 0.94 -0.88 -7.23
N ALA A 43 -0.36 -0.83 -7.51
CA ALA A 43 -0.91 -0.08 -8.63
C ALA A 43 -2.19 0.67 -8.24
N ALA A 44 -2.33 1.91 -8.71
CA ALA A 44 -3.55 2.69 -8.59
C ALA A 44 -4.54 2.32 -9.72
N TYR A 45 -5.82 2.16 -9.37
CA TYR A 45 -6.87 1.70 -10.31
C TYR A 45 -7.56 2.83 -11.10
N ARG A 46 -7.25 4.11 -10.84
CA ARG A 46 -7.87 5.28 -11.51
C ARG A 46 -6.86 6.14 -12.27
N MET A 47 -7.35 7.09 -13.07
CA MET A 47 -6.56 8.10 -13.81
C MET A 47 -5.70 9.01 -12.92
N THR A 48 -5.89 8.96 -11.60
CA THR A 48 -4.99 9.55 -10.61
C THR A 48 -3.85 8.57 -10.35
N ASN A 49 -2.64 8.94 -10.76
CA ASN A 49 -1.41 8.19 -10.50
C ASN A 49 -0.94 8.36 -9.04
N GLU A 50 -1.89 8.40 -8.11
CA GLU A 50 -1.71 8.59 -6.68
C GLU A 50 -2.34 7.44 -5.90
N PHE A 51 -1.65 7.02 -4.85
CA PHE A 51 -2.11 6.02 -3.92
C PHE A 51 -3.23 6.59 -3.04
N SER A 52 -4.28 5.82 -2.77
CA SER A 52 -5.39 6.27 -1.90
C SER A 52 -5.05 6.14 -0.42
N ALA A 53 -5.58 7.04 0.41
CA ALA A 53 -5.36 7.08 1.86
C ALA A 53 -6.58 6.61 2.64
N PHE A 54 -7.23 5.54 2.17
CA PHE A 54 -8.43 4.92 2.75
C PHE A 54 -9.68 5.81 2.72
N PHE A 55 -9.78 6.81 3.59
CA PHE A 55 -10.90 7.78 3.60
C PHE A 55 -10.70 8.95 2.63
N MET A 56 -9.48 9.20 2.18
CA MET A 56 -9.14 10.25 1.22
C MET A 56 -8.73 9.63 -0.12
N GLU A 57 -9.19 10.24 -1.22
CA GLU A 57 -8.83 9.78 -2.57
C GLU A 57 -7.33 9.93 -2.86
N THR A 58 -6.70 10.95 -2.28
CA THR A 58 -5.30 11.33 -2.50
C THR A 58 -4.48 11.19 -1.22
N SER A 59 -3.36 10.46 -1.29
CA SER A 59 -2.37 10.39 -0.21
C SER A 59 -1.15 11.31 -0.42
N GLY A 60 -1.02 11.94 -1.60
CA GLY A 60 0.19 12.64 -2.00
C GLY A 60 1.39 11.73 -2.31
N CYS A 61 1.21 10.41 -2.24
CA CYS A 61 2.21 9.40 -2.58
C CYS A 61 1.85 8.74 -3.91
N LYS A 62 2.86 8.34 -4.70
CA LYS A 62 2.72 7.68 -6.00
C LYS A 62 3.14 6.23 -5.92
#